data_AF-A0A1G6DI49-F1
#
_entry.id   AF-A0A1G6DI49-F1
#
_cell.length_a   1.000
_cell.length_b   1.000
_cell.length_c   1.000
_cell.angle_alpha   90.00
_cell.angle_beta   90.00
_cell.angle_gamma   90.00
#
_symmetry.space_group_name_H-M   'P 1'
#
loop_
_entity.id
_entity.type
_entity.pdbx_description
1 polymer ?
#
loop_
_entity_poly.entity_id
_entity_poly.type
_entity_poly.pdbx_seq_one_letter_code
_entity_poly.pdbx_strand_id
1 'polypeptide(L)' 'MTYCEQKLNSIYQNFKFSYRVYDADAHLLRLLYNQALERLTHQLTILKEAHYPYGELTFYGNTYRRLITQYYNSQALA' A
#
# COMPACT_ATOMS: atom_id res chain seq x y z
N MET A 1 -5.12 -3.70 16.28
CA MET A 1 -4.71 -4.08 14.92
C MET A 1 -4.09 -5.46 14.95
N THR A 2 -4.44 -6.30 13.99
CA THR A 2 -3.79 -7.61 13.82
C THR A 2 -2.37 -7.43 13.23
N TYR A 3 -1.57 -8.50 13.24
CA TYR A 3 -0.22 -8.44 12.65
C TYR A 3 -0.26 -8.18 11.13
N CYS A 4 -1.22 -8.81 10.42
CA CYS A 4 -1.44 -8.53 8.99
C CYS A 4 -1.74 -7.05 8.76
N GLU A 5 -2.71 -6.50 9.50
CA GLU A 5 -3.09 -5.10 9.40
C GLU A 5 -1.91 -4.16 9.70
N GLN A 6 -1.10 -4.46 10.72
CA GLN A 6 0.10 -3.67 11.05
C GLN A 6 1.11 -3.62 9.91
N LYS A 7 1.39 -4.76 9.26
CA LYS A 7 2.33 -4.81 8.14
C LYS A 7 1.84 -4.02 6.93
N LEU A 8 0.57 -4.17 6.57
CA LEU A 8 0.01 -3.46 5.43
C LEU A 8 -0.16 -1.95 5.73
N ASN A 9 -0.49 -1.57 6.96
CA ASN A 9 -0.50 -0.18 7.39
C ASN A 9 0.87 0.48 7.27
N SER A 10 1.95 -0.22 7.66
CA SER A 10 3.31 0.31 7.54
C SER A 10 3.66 0.66 6.10
N ILE A 11 3.28 -0.18 5.14
CA ILE A 11 3.45 0.10 3.69
C ILE A 11 2.70 1.37 3.30
N TYR A 12 1.43 1.51 3.73
CA TYR A 12 0.62 2.68 3.42
C TYR A 12 1.16 3.98 4.04
N GLN A 13 1.59 3.95 5.31
CA GLN A 13 2.18 5.13 5.94
C GLN A 13 3.49 5.55 5.25
N ASN A 14 4.33 4.59 4.88
CA ASN A 14 5.56 4.86 4.12
C ASN A 14 5.24 5.46 2.74
N PHE A 15 4.23 4.94 2.06
CA PHE A 15 3.76 5.52 0.80
C PHE A 15 3.33 6.98 0.97
N LYS A 16 2.49 7.30 1.97
CA LYS A 16 2.06 8.69 2.23
C LYS A 16 3.23 9.61 2.58
N PHE A 17 4.17 9.13 3.39
CA PHE A 17 5.35 9.89 3.75
C PHE A 17 6.17 10.22 2.50
N SER A 18 6.52 9.21 1.70
CA SER A 18 7.30 9.38 0.48
C SER A 18 6.58 10.21 -0.58
N TYR A 19 5.25 10.12 -0.65
CA TYR A 19 4.47 10.92 -1.59
C TYR A 19 4.72 12.42 -1.39
N ARG A 20 4.74 12.87 -0.14
CA ARG A 20 5.02 14.28 0.20
C ARG A 20 6.45 14.71 -0.11
N VAL A 21 7.39 13.77 -0.19
CA VAL A 21 8.80 14.07 -0.53
C VAL A 21 8.96 14.28 -2.04
N TYR A 22 8.14 13.60 -2.84
CA TYR A 22 8.22 13.62 -4.30
C TYR A 22 7.05 14.38 -4.95
N ASP A 23 6.31 15.19 -4.20
CA ASP A 23 5.06 15.84 -4.65
C ASP A 23 5.23 16.70 -5.91
N ALA A 24 6.43 17.25 -6.11
CA ALA A 24 6.78 18.06 -7.27
C ALA A 24 7.07 17.27 -8.57
N ASP A 25 7.24 15.94 -8.51
CA ASP A 25 7.62 15.12 -9.67
C ASP A 25 6.61 13.99 -9.93
N ALA A 26 5.74 14.21 -10.92
CA ALA A 26 4.70 13.26 -11.31
C ALA A 26 5.25 11.89 -11.76
N HIS A 27 6.46 11.83 -12.34
CA HIS A 27 7.08 10.56 -12.73
C HIS A 27 7.52 9.77 -11.50
N LEU A 28 8.17 10.43 -10.53
CA LEU A 28 8.54 9.81 -9.26
C LEU A 28 7.32 9.36 -8.46
N LEU A 29 6.22 10.13 -8.47
CA LEU A 29 4.96 9.73 -7.82
C LEU A 29 4.35 8.48 -8.45
N ARG A 30 4.37 8.37 -9.79
CA ARG A 30 3.90 7.17 -10.48
C ARG A 30 4.76 5.94 -10.16
N LEU A 31 6.08 6.10 -10.12
CA LEU A 31 6.99 5.03 -9.70
C LEU A 31 6.73 4.60 -8.26
N LEU A 32 6.59 5.56 -7.34
CA LEU A 32 6.29 5.31 -5.93
C LEU A 32 4.96 4.55 -5.77
N TYR A 33 3.93 4.93 -6.52
CA TYR A 33 2.63 4.24 -6.52
C TYR A 33 2.76 2.78 -6.93
N ASN A 34 3.42 2.51 -8.07
CA ASN A 34 3.64 1.15 -8.55
C ASN A 34 4.44 0.32 -7.54
N GLN A 35 5.52 0.88 -6.98
CA GLN A 35 6.33 0.22 -5.96
C GLN A 35 5.53 -0.09 -4.68
N ALA A 36 4.64 0.79 -4.25
CA ALA A 36 3.79 0.56 -3.08
C ALA A 36 2.83 -0.61 -3.31
N LEU A 37 2.26 -0.73 -4.52
CA LEU A 37 1.37 -1.85 -4.87
C LEU A 37 2.12 -3.19 -4.99
N GLU A 38 3.33 -3.18 -5.56
CA GLU A 38 4.21 -4.35 -5.58
C GLU A 38 4.56 -4.80 -4.17
N ARG A 39 5.00 -3.87 -3.31
CA ARG A 39 5.32 -4.17 -1.90
C ARG A 39 4.12 -4.72 -1.15
N LEU A 40 2.93 -4.17 -1.37
CA LEU A 40 1.69 -4.67 -0.78
C LEU A 40 1.42 -6.12 -1.22
N THR A 41 1.52 -6.39 -2.53
CA THR A 41 1.29 -7.72 -3.10
C THR A 41 2.30 -8.73 -2.58
N HIS A 42 3.58 -8.37 -2.55
CA HIS A 42 4.65 -9.19 -2.01
C HIS A 42 4.43 -9.51 -0.52
N GLN A 43 4.06 -8.52 0.29
CA GLN A 43 3.78 -8.73 1.71
C GLN A 43 2.58 -9.66 1.94
N LEU A 44 1.54 -9.57 1.10
CA LEU A 44 0.40 -10.49 1.14
C LEU A 44 0.82 -11.93 0.78
N THR A 45 1.71 -12.10 -0.21
CA THR A 45 2.28 -13.41 -0.54
C THR A 45 3.04 -14.01 0.63
N ILE A 46 3.93 -13.24 1.29
CA ILE A 46 4.66 -13.69 2.48
C ILE A 46 3.70 -14.11 3.60
N LEU A 47 2.67 -13.31 3.88
CA LEU A 47 1.70 -13.64 4.93
C LEU A 47 0.87 -14.87 4.57
N LYS A 48 0.54 -15.07 3.29
CA LYS A 48 -0.12 -16.28 2.80
C LYS A 48 0.76 -17.52 2.98
N GLU A 49 2.04 -17.43 2.65
CA GLU A 49 3.02 -18.50 2.85
C GLU A 49 3.22 -18.82 4.34
N ALA A 50 3.11 -17.82 5.21
CA ALA A 50 3.09 -17.98 6.66
C ALA A 50 1.75 -18.47 7.24
N HIS A 51 0.82 -18.94 6.39
CA HIS A 51 -0.48 -19.50 6.76
C HIS A 51 -1.40 -18.55 7.56
N TYR A 52 -1.31 -17.23 7.34
CA TYR A 52 -2.27 -16.29 7.92
C TYR A 52 -3.69 -16.50 7.35
N PRO A 53 -4.75 -16.16 8.12
CA PRO A 53 -6.14 -16.40 7.71
C PRO A 53 -6.48 -15.73 6.37
N TYR A 54 -6.99 -16.51 5.42
CA TYR A 54 -7.30 -16.01 4.07
C TYR A 54 -8.29 -14.84 4.05
N GLY A 55 -9.31 -14.88 4.92
CA GLY A 55 -10.29 -13.79 5.03
C GLY A 55 -9.65 -12.47 5.45
N GLU A 56 -8.67 -12.53 6.35
CA GLU A 56 -7.92 -11.37 6.84
C GLU A 56 -7.02 -10.79 5.75
N LEU A 57 -6.30 -11.64 5.04
CA LEU A 57 -5.45 -11.25 3.90
C LEU A 57 -6.27 -10.58 2.81
N THR A 58 -7.45 -11.14 2.49
CA THR A 58 -8.33 -10.60 1.47
C THR A 58 -8.91 -9.25 1.90
N PHE A 59 -9.44 -9.16 3.12
CA PHE A 59 -10.05 -7.95 3.64
C PHE A 59 -9.05 -6.79 3.71
N TYR A 60 -7.91 -6.98 4.40
CA TYR A 60 -6.93 -5.92 4.56
C TYR A 60 -6.16 -5.65 3.26
N GLY A 61 -5.86 -6.68 2.46
CA GLY A 61 -5.21 -6.50 1.16
C GLY A 61 -6.01 -5.58 0.23
N ASN A 62 -7.33 -5.81 0.13
CA ASN A 62 -8.22 -4.94 -0.65
C ASN A 62 -8.33 -3.54 -0.03
N THR A 63 -8.42 -3.45 1.29
CA THR A 63 -8.52 -2.18 2.02
C THR A 63 -7.30 -1.29 1.74
N TYR A 64 -6.09 -1.80 1.93
CA TYR A 64 -4.87 -1.01 1.74
C TYR A 64 -4.57 -0.72 0.26
N ARG A 65 -4.90 -1.63 -0.66
CA ARG A 65 -4.84 -1.33 -2.10
C ARG A 65 -5.72 -0.13 -2.44
N ARG A 66 -6.98 -0.13 -1.96
CA ARG A 66 -7.91 0.97 -2.17
C ARG A 66 -7.39 2.28 -1.57
N LEU A 67 -6.85 2.25 -0.35
CA LEU A 67 -6.30 3.44 0.30
C LEU A 67 -5.12 4.05 -0.48
N ILE A 68 -4.20 3.23 -0.99
CA ILE A 68 -3.07 3.68 -1.81
C ILE A 68 -3.59 4.33 -3.11
N THR A 69 -4.49 3.64 -3.83
CA THR A 69 -5.06 4.15 -5.08
C THR A 69 -5.86 5.44 -4.88
N GLN A 70 -6.70 5.50 -3.85
CA GLN A 70 -7.46 6.70 -3.53
C GLN A 70 -6.54 7.87 -3.20
N TYR A 71 -5.51 7.66 -2.38
CA TYR A 71 -4.57 8.71 -2.02
C TYR A 71 -3.83 9.24 -3.26
N TYR A 72 -3.26 8.35 -4.07
CA TYR A 72 -2.58 8.71 -5.33
C TYR A 72 -3.49 9.53 -6.25
N ASN A 73 -4.71 9.05 -6.53
CA ASN A 73 -5.64 9.72 -7.44
C ASN A 73 -6.17 11.04 -6.89
N SER A 74 -6.43 11.11 -5.58
CA SER A 74 -6.94 12.33 -4.94
C SER A 74 -5.94 13.50 -4.97
N GLN A 75 -4.65 13.17 -5.04
CA GLN A 75 -3.57 14.16 -5.05
C GLN A 75 -3.05 14.41 -6.47
N ALA A 76 -3.17 13.44 -7.39
CA ALA A 76 -2.85 13.63 -8.81
C ALA A 76 -3.90 14.49 -9.57
N LEU A 77 -5.09 14.68 -9.00
CA LEU A 77 -6.18 15.52 -9.54
C LEU A 77 -6.34 16.86 -8.78
N ALA A 78 -5.52 17.11 -7.77
CA ALA A 78 -5.49 18.36 -7.00
C ALA A 78 -4.46 19.31 -7.61
#